data_AF-A0A158QKP5-F1
#
_entry.id   AF-A0A158QKP5-F1
#
_cell.length_a   1.000
_cell.length_b   1.000
_cell.length_c   1.000
_cell.angle_alpha   90.00
_cell.angle_beta   90.00
_cell.angle_gamma   90.00
#
_symmetry.space_group_name_H-M   'P 1'
#
loop_
_entity.id
_entity.type
_entity.pdbx_description
1 polymer ?
#
loop_
_entity_poly.entity_id
_entity_poly.type
_entity_poly.pdbx_seq_one_letter_code
_entity_poly.pdbx_strand_id
1 'polypeptide(L)'
;LCTSIPYYKTVIIMSFECPHCGFRNNEIQSGEAVQEHGSEIVLRVQEQVDLRRQLVRSEYATIEVPELELVIPAKTRPGEITTVEGVLERVGTGLSQEQDRRRELDPESAAKIDNFLVHLRKCLTLSEKWTLKLHDPTGNCFIQNPDPRHVDPRCIVSHYHRILEERKLLGLADDDVEEQERTSEWKSFDDAKREVLHFPTECPNCGSPCEVLMKPTGIFFLFLLLIQLAHILSVMNGEISS
;
A
#
# COMPACT_ATOMS: atom_id res chain seq x y z
N LEU A 1 -19.40 -2.15 -20.69
CA LEU A 1 -20.42 -2.96 -19.97
C LEU A 1 -20.09 -2.88 -18.49
N CYS A 2 -21.02 -2.44 -17.63
CA CYS A 2 -20.82 -2.45 -16.18
C CYS A 2 -21.36 -3.76 -15.62
N THR A 3 -20.50 -4.56 -14.99
CA THR A 3 -20.85 -5.89 -14.47
C THR A 3 -20.37 -5.99 -13.02
N SER A 4 -21.16 -6.59 -12.13
CA SER A 4 -20.73 -6.94 -10.78
C SER A 4 -20.14 -8.34 -10.75
N ILE A 5 -19.02 -8.51 -10.06
CA ILE A 5 -18.40 -9.81 -9.83
C ILE A 5 -18.79 -10.25 -8.42
N PRO A 6 -19.40 -11.43 -8.21
CA PRO A 6 -19.73 -11.89 -6.87
C PRO A 6 -18.51 -11.86 -5.94
N TYR A 7 -18.69 -11.34 -4.73
CA TYR A 7 -17.63 -11.14 -3.73
C TYR A 7 -16.54 -10.11 -4.12
N TYR A 8 -16.78 -9.34 -5.17
CA TYR A 8 -15.91 -8.25 -5.60
C TYR A 8 -16.74 -7.04 -6.06
N LYS A 9 -16.06 -5.91 -6.25
CA LYS A 9 -16.64 -4.60 -6.52
C LYS A 9 -17.20 -4.50 -7.94
N THR A 10 -17.87 -3.38 -8.23
CA THR A 10 -18.36 -3.09 -9.58
C THR A 10 -17.18 -2.84 -10.51
N VAL A 11 -17.14 -3.53 -11.66
CA VAL A 11 -16.09 -3.35 -12.67
C VAL A 11 -16.68 -2.82 -13.98
N ILE A 12 -15.90 -1.99 -14.66
CA ILE A 12 -16.17 -1.52 -16.00
C ILE A 12 -15.29 -2.34 -16.94
N ILE A 13 -15.93 -3.16 -17.77
CA ILE A 13 -15.24 -3.93 -18.81
C ILE A 13 -15.33 -3.14 -20.11
N MET A 14 -14.16 -2.75 -20.61
CA MET A 14 -13.97 -2.07 -21.89
C MET A 14 -13.37 -3.08 -22.87
N SER A 15 -14.14 -3.45 -23.89
CA SER A 15 -13.65 -4.26 -25.00
C SER A 15 -13.66 -3.40 -26.25
N PHE A 16 -12.50 -3.27 -26.88
CA PHE A 16 -12.30 -2.58 -28.13
C PHE A 16 -11.82 -3.57 -29.18
N GLU A 17 -12.41 -3.51 -30.38
CA GLU A 17 -11.94 -4.22 -31.56
C GLU A 17 -11.97 -3.25 -32.74
N CYS A 18 -10.83 -3.09 -33.41
CA CYS A 18 -10.73 -2.30 -34.63
C CYS A 18 -11.10 -3.19 -35.83
N PRO A 19 -12.21 -2.91 -36.55
CA PRO A 19 -12.62 -3.72 -37.70
C PRO A 19 -11.68 -3.56 -38.91
N HIS A 20 -10.81 -2.54 -38.93
CA HIS A 20 -9.93 -2.23 -40.06
C HIS A 20 -8.53 -2.84 -39.93
N CYS A 21 -7.99 -2.97 -38.70
CA CYS A 21 -6.66 -3.55 -38.46
C CYS A 21 -6.67 -4.78 -37.55
N GLY A 22 -7.82 -5.16 -36.99
CA GLY A 22 -7.95 -6.30 -36.10
C GLY A 22 -7.39 -6.10 -34.69
N PHE A 23 -6.97 -4.88 -34.33
CA PHE A 23 -6.49 -4.59 -32.97
C PHE A 23 -7.60 -4.84 -31.95
N ARG A 24 -7.30 -5.61 -30.90
CA ARG A 24 -8.22 -5.92 -29.80
C ARG A 24 -7.62 -5.49 -28.48
N ASN A 25 -8.39 -4.81 -27.64
CA ASN A 25 -8.03 -4.46 -26.27
C ASN A 25 -9.17 -4.79 -25.33
N ASN A 26 -8.88 -5.52 -24.26
CA ASN A 26 -9.84 -5.81 -23.19
C ASN A 26 -9.26 -5.27 -21.89
N GLU A 27 -9.79 -4.15 -21.44
CA GLU A 27 -9.34 -3.46 -20.24
C GLU A 27 -10.43 -3.52 -19.17
N ILE A 28 -10.01 -3.73 -17.93
CA ILE A 28 -10.88 -3.68 -16.78
C ILE A 28 -10.48 -2.48 -15.93
N GLN A 29 -11.44 -1.59 -15.74
CA GLN A 29 -11.31 -0.47 -14.82
C GLN A 29 -12.18 -0.74 -13.59
N SER A 30 -11.69 -0.34 -12.43
CA SER A 30 -12.52 -0.31 -11.22
C SER A 30 -13.64 0.71 -11.44
N GLY A 31 -14.89 0.29 -11.24
CA GLY A 31 -16.03 1.21 -11.24
C GLY A 31 -16.12 2.01 -9.92
N GLU A 32 -15.30 1.66 -8.93
CA GLU A 32 -15.18 2.38 -7.67
C GLU A 32 -13.96 3.30 -7.66
N ALA A 33 -14.11 4.40 -6.93
CA ALA A 33 -13.01 5.31 -6.62
C ALA A 33 -11.86 4.58 -5.90
N VAL A 34 -10.70 5.23 -5.89
CA VAL A 34 -9.58 4.84 -5.02
C VAL A 34 -10.08 4.73 -3.58
N GLN A 35 -9.69 3.65 -2.89
CA GLN A 35 -10.15 3.38 -1.53
C GLN A 35 -9.49 4.31 -0.51
N GLU A 36 -9.93 4.28 0.74
CA GLU A 36 -9.29 5.06 1.80
C GLU A 36 -7.83 4.64 2.03
N HIS A 37 -7.54 3.33 1.98
CA HIS A 37 -6.22 2.75 2.20
C HIS A 37 -5.70 2.01 0.97
N GLY A 38 -4.37 1.92 0.85
CA GLY A 38 -3.74 0.94 -0.03
C GLY A 38 -3.90 -0.46 0.55
N SER A 39 -3.74 -1.48 -0.28
CA SER A 39 -3.83 -2.88 0.13
C SER A 39 -2.59 -3.67 -0.26
N GLU A 40 -2.09 -4.48 0.65
CA GLU A 40 -1.10 -5.52 0.39
C GLU A 40 -1.76 -6.89 0.53
N ILE A 41 -1.59 -7.74 -0.47
CA ILE A 41 -2.11 -9.11 -0.46
C ILE A 41 -0.94 -10.06 -0.60
N VAL A 42 -0.78 -10.96 0.37
CA VAL A 42 0.24 -12.00 0.37
C VAL A 42 -0.45 -13.36 0.31
N LEU A 43 -0.33 -14.03 -0.83
CA LEU A 43 -0.83 -15.38 -1.06
C LEU A 43 0.31 -16.40 -1.04
N ARG A 44 0.24 -17.37 -0.14
CA ARG A 44 1.11 -18.56 -0.14
C ARG A 44 0.51 -19.64 -1.04
N VAL A 45 1.15 -19.88 -2.18
CA VAL A 45 0.69 -20.84 -3.18
C VAL A 45 1.25 -22.22 -2.84
N GLN A 46 0.37 -23.13 -2.41
CA GLN A 46 0.79 -24.45 -1.91
C GLN A 46 0.07 -25.61 -2.60
N GLU A 47 -1.15 -25.40 -3.10
CA GLU A 47 -1.99 -26.42 -3.68
C GLU A 47 -2.57 -25.97 -5.03
N GLN A 48 -3.04 -26.94 -5.85
CA GLN A 48 -3.60 -26.62 -7.17
C GLN A 48 -4.82 -25.71 -7.11
N VAL A 49 -5.55 -25.70 -5.99
CA VAL A 49 -6.66 -24.74 -5.78
C VAL A 49 -6.16 -23.30 -5.71
N ASP A 50 -4.95 -23.06 -5.22
CA ASP A 50 -4.39 -21.71 -5.10
C ASP A 50 -4.06 -21.11 -6.47
N LEU A 51 -3.51 -21.92 -7.38
CA LEU A 51 -3.22 -21.52 -8.75
C LEU A 51 -4.46 -21.05 -9.52
N ARG A 52 -5.62 -21.65 -9.24
CA ARG A 52 -6.88 -21.38 -9.92
C ARG A 52 -7.71 -20.26 -9.29
N ARG A 53 -7.25 -19.65 -8.19
CA ARG A 53 -7.94 -18.52 -7.56
C ARG A 53 -8.06 -17.38 -8.56
N GLN A 54 -9.26 -16.82 -8.68
CA GLN A 54 -9.43 -15.59 -9.46
C GLN A 54 -8.69 -14.44 -8.80
N LEU A 55 -8.00 -13.65 -9.62
CA LEU A 55 -7.22 -12.50 -9.23
C LEU A 55 -7.71 -11.31 -10.05
N VAL A 56 -8.08 -10.22 -9.37
CA VAL A 56 -8.33 -8.93 -10.00
C VAL A 56 -7.14 -8.03 -9.68
N ARG A 57 -6.46 -7.58 -10.74
CA ARG A 57 -5.30 -6.71 -10.64
C ARG A 57 -5.67 -5.30 -11.11
N SER A 58 -5.36 -4.29 -10.31
CA SER A 58 -5.40 -2.90 -10.76
C SER A 58 -4.17 -2.58 -11.63
N GLU A 59 -4.29 -1.57 -12.49
CA GLU A 59 -3.14 -1.07 -13.28
C GLU A 59 -2.00 -0.55 -12.38
N TYR A 60 -2.34 0.02 -11.22
CA TYR A 60 -1.39 0.60 -10.29
C TYR A 60 -0.73 -0.41 -9.35
N ALA A 61 -1.14 -1.68 -9.40
CA ALA A 61 -0.59 -2.71 -8.54
C ALA A 61 0.75 -3.23 -9.05
N THR A 62 1.67 -3.42 -8.11
CA THR A 62 2.94 -4.14 -8.31
C THR A 62 2.77 -5.59 -7.87
N ILE A 63 3.32 -6.51 -8.67
CA ILE A 63 3.35 -7.94 -8.35
C ILE A 63 4.79 -8.35 -8.06
N GLU A 64 5.01 -9.07 -6.98
CA GLU A 64 6.31 -9.65 -6.64
C GLU A 64 6.17 -11.15 -6.36
N VAL A 65 7.08 -11.94 -6.93
CA VAL A 65 7.28 -13.36 -6.60
C VAL A 65 8.73 -13.54 -6.14
N PRO A 66 8.99 -13.49 -4.82
CA PRO A 66 10.34 -13.49 -4.28
C PRO A 66 11.17 -14.71 -4.70
N GLU A 67 10.55 -15.89 -4.74
CA GLU A 67 11.21 -17.15 -5.08
C GLU A 67 11.70 -17.20 -6.54
N LEU A 68 11.12 -16.36 -7.41
CA LEU A 68 11.55 -16.20 -8.80
C LEU A 68 12.37 -14.92 -9.03
N GLU A 69 12.59 -14.11 -8.00
CA GLU A 69 13.16 -12.75 -8.13
C GLU A 69 12.40 -11.91 -9.18
N LEU A 70 11.08 -12.15 -9.30
CA LEU A 70 10.24 -11.52 -10.31
C LEU A 70 9.51 -10.33 -9.70
N VAL A 71 9.63 -9.17 -10.34
CA VAL A 71 8.84 -7.98 -10.06
C VAL A 71 8.16 -7.51 -11.34
N ILE A 72 6.84 -7.32 -11.28
CA ILE A 72 6.04 -6.71 -12.35
C ILE A 72 5.57 -5.34 -11.85
N PRO A 73 6.20 -4.24 -12.28
CA PRO A 73 5.87 -2.90 -11.81
C PRO A 73 4.43 -2.49 -12.15
N ALA A 74 3.92 -1.52 -11.39
CA ALA A 74 2.71 -0.77 -11.71
C ALA A 74 2.78 -0.16 -13.12
N LYS A 75 1.61 0.05 -13.75
CA LYS A 75 1.43 0.64 -15.09
C LYS A 75 2.09 -0.11 -16.25
N THR A 76 2.70 -1.27 -16.00
CA THR A 76 3.22 -2.14 -17.07
C THR A 76 2.08 -2.70 -17.94
N ARG A 77 0.88 -2.86 -17.36
CA ARG A 77 -0.29 -3.46 -18.00
C ARG A 77 -1.58 -2.83 -17.45
N PRO A 78 -2.65 -2.75 -18.26
CA PRO A 78 -3.97 -2.35 -17.78
C PRO A 78 -4.49 -3.30 -16.71
N GLY A 79 -5.51 -2.84 -15.98
CA GLY A 79 -6.22 -3.70 -15.04
C GLY A 79 -6.81 -4.93 -15.73
N GLU A 80 -6.65 -6.10 -15.09
CA GLU A 80 -7.06 -7.38 -15.65
C GLU A 80 -7.68 -8.31 -14.59
N ILE A 81 -8.60 -9.17 -15.04
CA ILE A 81 -9.11 -10.30 -14.28
C ILE A 81 -8.43 -11.54 -14.82
N THR A 82 -7.83 -12.32 -13.93
CA THR A 82 -7.04 -13.48 -14.30
C THR A 82 -7.07 -14.52 -13.17
N THR A 83 -6.19 -15.51 -13.23
CA THR A 83 -5.92 -16.47 -12.16
C THR A 83 -4.49 -16.30 -11.66
N VAL A 84 -4.19 -16.83 -10.48
CA VAL A 84 -2.84 -16.80 -9.90
C VAL A 84 -1.80 -17.42 -10.85
N GLU A 85 -2.11 -18.58 -11.44
CA GLU A 85 -1.26 -19.20 -12.46
C GLU A 85 -1.16 -18.36 -13.75
N GLY A 86 -2.27 -17.75 -14.16
CA GLY A 86 -2.34 -16.93 -15.37
C GLY A 86 -1.35 -15.76 -15.36
N VAL A 87 -1.03 -15.21 -14.18
CA VAL A 87 0.01 -14.18 -14.03
C VAL A 87 1.37 -14.71 -14.50
N LEU A 88 1.80 -15.87 -14.00
CA LEU A 88 3.07 -16.50 -14.37
C LEU A 88 3.06 -17.01 -15.82
N GLU A 89 1.96 -17.60 -16.30
CA GLU A 89 1.83 -18.06 -17.68
C GLU A 89 2.02 -16.91 -18.69
N ARG A 90 1.46 -15.73 -18.40
CA ARG A 90 1.66 -14.54 -19.25
C ARG A 90 3.09 -14.04 -19.21
N VAL A 91 3.76 -14.07 -18.06
CA VAL A 91 5.20 -13.75 -17.97
C VAL A 91 6.01 -14.72 -18.82
N GLY A 92 5.75 -16.02 -18.67
CA GLY A 92 6.41 -17.07 -19.45
C GLY A 92 6.23 -16.90 -20.95
N THR A 93 5.00 -16.61 -21.40
CA THR A 93 4.69 -16.38 -22.81
C THR A 93 5.40 -15.13 -23.34
N GLY A 94 5.33 -14.00 -22.62
CA GLY A 94 5.98 -12.75 -23.03
C GLY A 94 7.49 -12.87 -23.14
N LEU A 95 8.14 -13.61 -22.23
CA LEU A 95 9.57 -13.87 -22.30
C LEU A 95 9.93 -14.83 -23.44
N SER A 96 9.09 -15.84 -23.71
CA SER A 96 9.38 -16.89 -24.71
C SER A 96 9.24 -16.42 -26.17
N GLN A 97 8.37 -15.45 -26.46
CA GLN A 97 8.02 -15.04 -27.83
C GLN A 97 9.23 -14.73 -28.73
N GLU A 98 10.25 -14.09 -28.19
CA GLU A 98 11.41 -13.63 -28.96
C GLU A 98 12.69 -14.44 -28.64
N GLN A 99 12.56 -15.58 -27.96
CA GLN A 99 13.73 -16.33 -27.50
C GLN A 99 14.58 -16.87 -28.66
N ASP A 100 13.99 -17.30 -29.77
CA ASP A 100 14.75 -17.86 -30.89
C ASP A 100 15.66 -16.79 -31.53
N ARG A 101 15.14 -15.58 -31.74
CA ARG A 101 15.97 -14.46 -32.23
C ARG A 101 17.02 -14.05 -31.20
N ARG A 102 16.69 -14.05 -29.89
CA ARG A 102 17.66 -13.71 -28.84
C ARG A 102 18.83 -14.69 -28.79
N ARG A 103 18.60 -16.00 -29.02
CA ARG A 103 19.67 -17.00 -29.06
C ARG A 103 20.70 -16.73 -30.17
N GLU A 104 20.30 -16.10 -31.27
CA GLU A 104 21.23 -15.73 -32.36
C GLU A 104 22.01 -14.45 -32.06
N LEU A 105 21.34 -13.45 -31.47
CA LEU A 105 21.91 -12.10 -31.25
C LEU A 105 22.67 -11.96 -29.93
N ASP A 106 22.15 -12.57 -28.87
CA ASP A 106 22.71 -12.52 -27.52
C ASP A 106 22.46 -13.85 -26.78
N PRO A 107 23.32 -14.85 -27.01
CA PRO A 107 23.19 -16.17 -26.38
C PRO A 107 23.27 -16.13 -24.85
N GLU A 108 24.00 -15.17 -24.26
CA GLU A 108 24.18 -15.11 -22.81
C GLU A 108 22.87 -14.70 -22.12
N SER A 109 22.22 -13.64 -22.60
CA SER A 109 20.91 -13.22 -22.08
C SER A 109 19.85 -14.27 -22.36
N ALA A 110 19.89 -14.93 -23.53
CA ALA A 110 18.95 -16.00 -23.86
C ALA A 110 19.05 -17.17 -22.86
N ALA A 111 20.25 -17.57 -22.45
CA ALA A 111 20.46 -18.61 -21.45
C ALA A 111 19.91 -18.24 -20.07
N LYS A 112 20.05 -16.97 -19.66
CA LYS A 112 19.47 -16.47 -18.39
C LYS A 112 17.94 -16.55 -18.41
N ILE A 113 17.31 -16.17 -19.52
CA ILE A 113 15.85 -16.26 -19.69
C ILE A 113 15.41 -17.73 -19.71
N ASP A 114 16.12 -18.62 -20.41
CA ASP A 114 15.79 -20.05 -20.45
C ASP A 114 15.84 -20.68 -19.05
N ASN A 115 16.85 -20.33 -18.23
CA ASN A 115 16.93 -20.76 -16.84
C ASN A 115 15.77 -20.24 -15.98
N PHE A 116 15.41 -18.97 -16.14
CA PHE A 116 14.25 -18.39 -15.46
C PHE A 116 12.95 -19.10 -15.85
N LEU A 117 12.74 -19.42 -17.13
CA LEU A 117 11.56 -20.14 -17.62
C LEU A 117 11.46 -21.55 -17.03
N VAL A 118 12.59 -22.22 -16.76
CA VAL A 118 12.59 -23.51 -16.05
C VAL A 118 12.08 -23.35 -14.61
N HIS A 119 12.54 -22.33 -13.89
CA HIS A 119 12.09 -22.07 -12.51
C HIS A 119 10.60 -21.68 -12.49
N LEU A 120 10.17 -20.81 -13.39
CA LEU A 120 8.77 -20.43 -13.55
C LEU A 120 7.86 -21.65 -13.76
N ARG A 121 8.28 -22.62 -14.59
CA ARG A 121 7.53 -23.86 -14.81
C ARG A 121 7.42 -24.70 -13.54
N LYS A 122 8.46 -24.78 -12.70
CA LYS A 122 8.38 -25.50 -11.42
C LYS A 122 7.36 -24.89 -10.46
N CYS A 123 7.23 -23.56 -10.44
CA CYS A 123 6.22 -22.86 -9.67
C CYS A 123 4.80 -23.13 -10.20
N LEU A 124 4.63 -23.17 -11.52
CA LEU A 124 3.35 -23.52 -12.16
C LEU A 124 2.92 -24.98 -11.92
N THR A 125 3.86 -25.92 -11.84
CA THR A 125 3.57 -27.32 -11.54
C THR A 125 3.52 -27.62 -10.04
N LEU A 126 3.70 -26.61 -9.17
CA LEU A 126 3.82 -26.75 -7.72
C LEU A 126 4.90 -27.74 -7.26
N SER A 127 5.93 -27.93 -8.09
CA SER A 127 7.14 -28.64 -7.66
C SER A 127 7.87 -27.86 -6.57
N GLU A 128 7.78 -26.54 -6.63
CA GLU A 128 8.27 -25.61 -5.62
C GLU A 128 7.11 -24.70 -5.17
N LYS A 129 6.89 -24.61 -3.85
CA LYS A 129 5.92 -23.68 -3.27
C LYS A 129 6.45 -22.25 -3.37
N TRP A 130 5.57 -21.30 -3.59
CA TRP A 130 5.97 -19.91 -3.83
C TRP A 130 4.95 -18.92 -3.26
N THR A 131 5.33 -17.65 -3.22
CA THR A 131 4.52 -16.58 -2.64
C THR A 131 4.22 -15.52 -3.69
N LEU A 132 2.95 -15.17 -3.83
CA LEU A 132 2.52 -14.03 -4.63
C LEU A 132 2.27 -12.85 -3.68
N LYS A 133 3.00 -11.76 -3.87
CA LYS A 133 2.74 -10.49 -3.19
C LYS A 133 2.13 -9.51 -4.20
N LEU A 134 1.03 -8.87 -3.81
CA LEU A 134 0.44 -7.75 -4.51
C LEU A 134 0.52 -6.54 -3.60
N HIS A 135 1.06 -5.45 -4.14
CA HIS A 135 1.08 -4.15 -3.47
C HIS A 135 0.29 -3.18 -4.36
N ASP A 136 -0.88 -2.77 -3.87
CA ASP A 136 -1.82 -1.95 -4.64
C ASP A 136 -2.18 -0.66 -3.90
N PRO A 137 -1.63 0.48 -4.35
CA PRO A 137 -1.98 1.79 -3.83
C PRO A 137 -3.48 2.07 -3.93
N THR A 138 -4.20 1.54 -4.93
CA THR A 138 -5.62 1.86 -5.10
C THR A 138 -6.54 1.19 -4.08
N GLY A 139 -6.10 0.09 -3.46
CA GLY A 139 -6.92 -0.75 -2.58
C GLY A 139 -7.98 -1.57 -3.32
N ASN A 140 -7.84 -1.77 -4.63
CA ASN A 140 -8.84 -2.43 -5.47
C ASN A 140 -8.42 -3.83 -5.91
N CYS A 141 -7.19 -4.27 -5.71
CA CYS A 141 -6.80 -5.65 -5.99
C CYS A 141 -7.57 -6.65 -5.14
N PHE A 142 -7.77 -7.84 -5.68
CA PHE A 142 -8.50 -8.91 -5.01
C PHE A 142 -8.00 -10.28 -5.43
N ILE A 143 -7.94 -11.20 -4.47
CA ILE A 143 -7.71 -12.62 -4.71
C ILE A 143 -8.87 -13.39 -4.09
N GLN A 144 -9.49 -14.25 -4.88
CA GLN A 144 -10.62 -15.07 -4.46
C GLN A 144 -10.22 -16.01 -3.32
N ASN A 145 -11.06 -16.03 -2.28
CA ASN A 145 -11.03 -17.06 -1.25
C ASN A 145 -11.83 -18.29 -1.73
N PRO A 146 -11.21 -19.48 -1.87
CA PRO A 146 -11.88 -20.72 -2.24
C PRO A 146 -13.01 -21.12 -1.30
N ASP A 147 -12.91 -20.75 -0.01
CA ASP A 147 -13.95 -20.98 0.99
C ASP A 147 -14.39 -19.65 1.63
N PRO A 148 -15.35 -18.94 1.01
CA PRO A 148 -15.76 -17.60 1.45
C PRO A 148 -16.44 -17.58 2.82
N ARG A 149 -16.77 -18.74 3.41
CA ARG A 149 -17.39 -18.82 4.75
C ARG A 149 -16.36 -18.79 5.87
N HIS A 150 -15.09 -19.02 5.55
CA HIS A 150 -14.01 -19.09 6.52
C HIS A 150 -12.90 -18.11 6.16
N VAL A 151 -12.11 -17.71 7.15
CA VAL A 151 -10.90 -16.91 6.93
C VAL A 151 -9.90 -17.76 6.16
N ASP A 152 -9.31 -17.19 5.12
CA ASP A 152 -8.32 -17.88 4.32
C ASP A 152 -6.96 -17.98 5.05
N PRO A 153 -6.48 -19.18 5.39
CA PRO A 153 -5.20 -19.33 6.08
C PRO A 153 -3.98 -19.06 5.19
N ARG A 154 -4.15 -19.02 3.86
CA ARG A 154 -3.06 -18.85 2.88
C ARG A 154 -2.97 -17.47 2.27
N CYS A 155 -4.03 -16.67 2.36
CA CYS A 155 -4.11 -15.33 1.79
C CYS A 155 -4.30 -14.30 2.90
N ILE A 156 -3.30 -13.46 3.11
CA ILE A 156 -3.34 -12.37 4.09
C ILE A 156 -3.53 -11.07 3.32
N VAL A 157 -4.53 -10.28 3.74
CA VAL A 157 -4.79 -8.93 3.21
C VAL A 157 -4.53 -7.94 4.33
N SER A 158 -3.58 -7.03 4.13
CA SER A 158 -3.29 -5.91 5.01
C SER A 158 -3.58 -4.59 4.32
N HIS A 159 -3.98 -3.58 5.10
CA HIS A 159 -4.23 -2.23 4.60
C HIS A 159 -3.17 -1.28 5.17
N TYR A 160 -2.77 -0.31 4.37
CA TYR A 160 -1.72 0.65 4.76
C TYR A 160 -2.07 2.08 4.34
N HIS A 161 -1.47 3.04 5.04
CA HIS A 161 -1.52 4.44 4.63
C HIS A 161 -0.51 4.69 3.53
N ARG A 162 -0.98 5.25 2.41
CA ARG A 162 -0.17 5.53 1.24
C ARG A 162 0.96 6.50 1.54
N ILE A 163 2.13 6.23 0.97
CA ILE A 163 3.24 7.19 0.93
C ILE A 163 2.94 8.32 -0.05
N LEU A 164 3.69 9.42 0.00
CA LEU A 164 3.42 10.59 -0.81
C LEU A 164 3.51 10.28 -2.31
N GLU A 165 4.48 9.46 -2.74
CA GLU A 165 4.67 9.06 -4.12
C GLU A 165 3.45 8.31 -4.67
N GLU A 166 2.86 7.43 -3.87
CA GLU A 166 1.64 6.72 -4.23
C GLU A 166 0.42 7.64 -4.29
N ARG A 167 0.34 8.63 -3.38
CA ARG A 167 -0.73 9.62 -3.42
C ARG A 167 -0.66 10.46 -4.70
N LYS A 168 0.54 10.91 -5.08
CA LYS A 168 0.78 11.61 -6.35
C LYS A 168 0.45 10.71 -7.55
N LEU A 169 0.90 9.45 -7.52
CA LEU A 169 0.64 8.46 -8.58
C LEU A 169 -0.86 8.29 -8.88
N LEU A 170 -1.70 8.40 -7.85
CA LEU A 170 -3.15 8.28 -7.92
C LEU A 170 -3.88 9.62 -8.10
N GLY A 171 -3.15 10.75 -8.20
CA GLY A 171 -3.75 12.09 -8.30
C GLY A 171 -4.46 12.55 -7.01
N LEU A 172 -4.08 11.99 -5.86
CA LEU A 172 -4.61 12.36 -4.53
C LEU A 172 -3.77 13.46 -3.85
N ALA A 173 -2.65 13.85 -4.45
CA ALA A 173 -1.78 14.94 -4.03
C ALA A 173 -1.21 15.61 -5.29
N ASP A 174 -1.01 16.92 -5.24
CA ASP A 174 -0.39 17.66 -6.33
C ASP A 174 1.09 17.31 -6.46
N ASP A 175 1.62 17.39 -7.69
CA ASP A 175 3.02 17.05 -7.98
C ASP A 175 4.01 17.95 -7.24
N ASP A 176 3.60 19.19 -6.94
CA ASP A 176 4.39 20.22 -6.24
C ASP A 176 4.45 20.02 -4.72
N VAL A 177 3.65 19.10 -4.15
CA VAL A 177 3.70 18.81 -2.71
C VAL A 177 4.98 18.04 -2.40
N GLU A 178 5.92 18.64 -1.66
CA GLU A 178 7.08 17.92 -1.13
C GLU A 178 6.72 17.24 0.18
N GLU A 179 7.43 16.14 0.50
CA GLU A 179 7.33 15.51 1.81
C GLU A 179 7.78 16.56 2.83
N GLN A 180 6.84 17.11 3.61
CA GLN A 180 7.21 17.89 4.78
C GLN A 180 8.07 16.96 5.64
N GLU A 181 9.32 17.35 5.90
CA GLU A 181 10.17 16.65 6.85
C GLU A 181 9.30 16.34 8.05
N ARG A 182 9.07 15.04 8.31
CA ARG A 182 8.27 14.60 9.44
C ARG A 182 8.80 15.37 10.63
N THR A 183 7.99 16.30 11.16
CA THR A 183 8.32 16.97 12.42
C THR A 183 8.85 15.89 13.35
N SER A 184 10.05 16.12 13.87
CA SER A 184 10.87 15.12 14.57
C SER A 184 9.99 14.09 15.26
N GLU A 185 10.11 12.82 14.84
CA GLU A 185 9.38 11.73 15.48
C GLU A 185 9.39 11.95 16.98
N TRP A 186 8.21 12.06 17.59
CA TRP A 186 8.08 12.17 19.04
C TRP A 186 8.65 10.87 19.64
N LYS A 187 9.95 10.87 19.95
CA LYS A 187 10.67 9.70 20.45
C LYS A 187 10.14 9.27 21.82
N SER A 188 9.59 10.22 22.59
CA SER A 188 8.92 9.99 23.88
C SER A 188 8.12 11.21 24.35
N PHE A 189 7.11 10.98 25.18
CA PHE A 189 6.39 12.04 25.92
C PHE A 189 7.32 12.85 26.86
N ASP A 190 8.46 12.28 27.28
CA ASP A 190 9.43 12.99 28.13
C ASP A 190 10.33 13.95 27.35
N ASP A 191 10.51 13.76 26.04
CA ASP A 191 11.23 14.73 25.19
C ASP A 191 10.36 15.98 24.99
N ALA A 192 9.05 15.81 24.82
CA ALA A 192 8.06 16.89 24.71
C ALA A 192 8.10 17.88 25.88
N LYS A 193 8.31 17.42 27.11
CA LYS A 193 8.35 18.28 28.32
C LYS A 193 9.59 19.17 28.39
N ARG A 194 10.67 18.77 27.71
CA ARG A 194 11.97 19.45 27.80
C ARG A 194 12.07 20.59 26.79
N GLU A 195 11.37 20.48 25.67
CA GLU A 195 11.37 21.48 24.61
C GLU A 195 10.24 22.51 24.80
N VAL A 196 10.52 23.75 24.41
CA VAL A 196 9.50 24.80 24.28
C VAL A 196 9.01 24.72 22.84
N LEU A 197 7.71 24.54 22.64
CA LEU A 197 7.09 24.50 21.31
C LEU A 197 6.81 25.93 20.85
N HIS A 198 7.10 26.20 19.60
CA HIS A 198 6.98 27.52 18.98
C HIS A 198 5.86 27.49 17.93
N PHE A 199 4.86 28.37 18.08
CA PHE A 199 3.71 28.45 17.17
C PHE A 199 3.58 29.87 16.60
N PRO A 200 3.77 30.07 15.29
CA PRO A 200 3.51 31.36 14.67
C PRO A 200 2.00 31.67 14.71
N THR A 201 1.65 32.88 15.10
CA THR A 201 0.26 33.36 15.14
C THR A 201 0.21 34.87 14.90
N GLU A 202 -0.98 35.43 14.80
CA GLU A 202 -1.18 36.88 14.74
C GLU A 202 -1.65 37.38 16.10
N CYS A 203 -1.13 38.54 16.52
CA CYS A 203 -1.55 39.15 17.78
C CYS A 203 -3.05 39.48 17.70
N PRO A 204 -3.90 38.93 18.59
CA PRO A 204 -5.35 39.12 18.52
C PRO A 204 -5.79 40.57 18.76
N ASN A 205 -4.88 41.44 19.21
CA ASN A 205 -5.15 42.86 19.42
C ASN A 205 -4.72 43.75 18.23
N CYS A 206 -3.60 43.45 17.56
CA CYS A 206 -3.03 44.33 16.53
C CYS A 206 -2.71 43.65 15.19
N GLY A 207 -2.93 42.34 15.05
CA GLY A 207 -2.70 41.59 13.82
C GLY A 207 -1.23 41.42 13.42
N SER A 208 -0.28 41.90 14.22
CA SER A 208 1.14 41.72 13.92
C SER A 208 1.53 40.25 14.07
N PRO A 209 2.38 39.70 13.17
CA PRO A 209 2.90 38.35 13.31
C PRO A 209 3.69 38.24 14.62
N CYS A 210 3.38 37.23 15.41
CA CYS A 210 4.01 36.93 16.68
C CYS A 210 4.15 35.43 16.88
N GLU A 211 4.87 35.03 17.92
CA GLU A 211 5.16 33.63 18.21
C GLU A 211 4.63 33.28 19.60
N VAL A 212 3.86 32.20 19.70
CA VAL A 212 3.38 31.62 20.96
C VAL A 212 4.32 30.50 21.38
N LEU A 213 4.84 30.62 22.59
CA LEU A 213 5.67 29.59 23.23
C LEU A 213 4.80 28.73 24.14
N MET A 214 4.78 27.43 23.90
CA MET A 214 4.04 26.47 24.72
C MET A 214 4.98 25.42 25.28
N LYS A 215 4.98 25.25 26.60
CA LYS A 215 5.70 24.16 27.26
C LYS A 215 4.71 23.18 27.86
N PRO A 216 4.61 21.94 27.37
CA PRO A 216 3.70 20.96 27.94
C PRO A 216 4.15 20.59 29.36
N THR A 217 3.29 20.80 30.34
CA THR A 217 3.51 20.41 31.73
C THR A 217 2.67 19.19 32.06
N GLY A 218 3.27 18.18 32.69
CA GLY A 218 2.55 16.97 33.07
C GLY A 218 1.56 17.22 34.21
N ILE A 219 0.34 16.68 34.10
CA ILE A 219 -0.75 16.77 35.11
C ILE A 219 -0.32 16.36 36.52
N PHE A 220 0.66 15.46 36.65
CA PHE A 220 1.14 14.96 37.95
C PHE A 220 1.82 16.05 38.80
N PHE A 221 2.48 17.04 38.16
CA PHE A 221 3.12 18.15 38.88
C PHE A 221 2.12 19.23 39.29
N LEU A 222 1.04 19.41 38.51
CA LEU A 222 -0.05 20.34 38.87
C LEU A 222 -0.74 19.89 40.17
N PHE A 223 -0.92 18.58 40.36
CA PHE A 223 -1.50 18.04 41.60
C PHE A 223 -0.61 18.29 42.82
N LEU A 224 0.71 18.12 42.71
CA LEU A 224 1.63 18.42 43.80
C LEU A 224 1.74 19.92 44.09
N LEU A 225 1.71 20.77 43.05
CA LEU A 225 1.71 22.23 43.22
C LEU A 225 0.40 22.71 43.86
N LEU A 226 -0.74 22.14 43.48
CA LEU A 226 -2.03 22.43 44.10
C LEU A 226 -2.07 21.95 45.56
N ILE A 227 -1.47 20.80 45.88
CA ILE A 227 -1.35 20.33 47.27
C ILE A 227 -0.41 21.24 48.07
N GLN A 228 0.74 21.65 47.53
CA GLN A 228 1.64 22.59 48.21
C GLN A 228 1.01 23.97 48.39
N LEU A 229 0.30 24.49 47.38
CA LEU A 229 -0.44 25.76 47.48
C LEU A 229 -1.58 25.66 48.49
N ALA A 230 -2.30 24.54 48.54
CA ALA A 230 -3.34 24.29 49.55
C ALA A 230 -2.74 24.18 50.96
N HIS A 231 -1.56 23.58 51.12
CA HIS A 231 -0.87 23.49 52.40
C HIS A 231 -0.35 24.86 52.86
N ILE A 232 0.16 25.68 51.94
CA ILE A 232 0.60 27.06 52.22
C ILE A 232 -0.60 27.94 52.59
N LEU A 233 -1.72 27.85 51.86
CA LEU A 233 -2.97 28.55 52.20
C LEU A 233 -3.56 28.09 53.54
N SER A 234 -3.46 26.80 53.88
CA SER A 234 -3.92 26.28 55.16
C SER A 234 -3.04 26.72 56.34
N VAL A 235 -1.73 26.87 56.13
CA VAL A 235 -0.80 27.40 57.15
C VAL A 235 -1.01 28.91 57.33
N MET A 236 -1.19 29.67 56.25
CA MET A 236 -1.48 31.10 56.30
C MET A 236 -2.85 31.41 56.94
N ASN A 237 -3.83 30.54 56.79
CA ASN A 237 -5.15 30.68 57.45
C ASN A 237 -5.20 30.14 58.88
N GLY A 238 -4.16 29.41 59.33
CA GLY A 238 -4.07 28.81 60.66
C GLY A 238 -3.42 29.71 61.74
N GLU A 239 -2.74 30.79 61.35
CA GLU A 239 -2.07 31.72 62.29
C GLU A 239 -2.98 32.86 62.78
N ILE A 240 -4.29 32.85 62.48
CA ILE A 240 -5.25 33.87 62.94
C ILE A 240 -6.11 33.38 64.14
N SER A 241 -5.76 32.23 64.73
CA SER A 241 -6.47 31.68 65.90
C SER A 241 -5.52 31.33 67.04
N SER A 242 -4.94 32.36 67.67
CA SER A 242 -4.59 32.38 69.10
C SER A 242 -4.43 33.80 69.59
#